data_AF-U7PXY8-F1
#
_entry.id   AF-U7PXY8-F1
#
_cell.length_a   1.000
_cell.length_b   1.000
_cell.length_c   1.000
_cell.angle_alpha   90.00
_cell.angle_beta   90.00
_cell.angle_gamma   90.00
#
_symmetry.space_group_name_H-M   'P 1'
#
loop_
_entity.id
_entity.type
_entity.pdbx_description
1 polymer ?
#
loop_
_entity_poly.entity_id
_entity_poly.type
_entity_poly.pdbx_seq_one_letter_code
_entity_poly.pdbx_strand_id
1 'polypeptide(L)'
;MSCQTSDQPQVITIQMNLCLSLRELLVASSMRAWLYCGLAIRQAQALRMRMEYNQRHDLQQQEIRRRTFWACIIMDRLVALCTFRTQTIDPGLVTIHLPASDVAFAFGHHSYGPRLDELGASPGYKTSSGSLIALPDGQPLNLRSYWIKTTVLWGYILSDYVDYGRRNFTLPPLEGPYGDHSRAIQNWCATLPVEMRWSEANLRAHRSLGQAALFAEMHILLAHARFLVQHEYLPQIHEPATATHHRPSADIPLVPGYDRAGIAFTHVDDLVIQVCVDGAFEVVDLMRVVQANNVQCTIGMGVALVTACSVLLWVVDCSRQATRGVPFDHIDHTRAEQSISYLLSVLDSGFPRHWRLSKTWASSIRLLNRFYQAHYHSVTQSETAVESSGDIDTDIAADRREDDGGEQRSTMLQIGDGLPDISMIPDGLYYKARLITGLSMEMPDLLYRKFLRQQMQPPRETRTETAATSEDAATVAETITEMPSTDDSTADFWPLDLDVMLEVDFAFLTSLDVDNDPATWTTIRGEN
;
A
#
# COMPACT_ATOMS: atom_id res chain seq x y z
N MET A 1 26.38 14.31 -13.30
CA MET A 1 26.01 15.18 -12.16
C MET A 1 25.43 14.42 -10.94
N SER A 2 25.30 13.08 -10.94
CA SER A 2 24.61 12.36 -9.85
C SER A 2 25.37 12.23 -8.51
N CYS A 3 26.71 12.20 -8.49
CA CYS A 3 27.44 12.13 -7.22
C CYS A 3 27.35 13.42 -6.40
N GLN A 4 27.37 14.60 -7.06
CA GLN A 4 27.41 15.88 -6.34
C GLN A 4 26.11 16.18 -5.57
N THR A 5 24.95 15.77 -6.10
CA THR A 5 23.65 15.95 -5.41
C THR A 5 23.38 14.88 -4.35
N SER A 6 23.99 13.69 -4.48
CA SER A 6 23.87 12.60 -3.50
C SER A 6 24.74 12.85 -2.27
N ASP A 7 26.00 13.29 -2.46
CA ASP A 7 27.01 13.35 -1.41
C ASP A 7 26.94 14.63 -0.54
N GLN A 8 26.18 15.63 -0.97
CA GLN A 8 25.97 16.88 -0.22
C GLN A 8 24.50 17.02 0.15
N PRO A 9 24.06 16.42 1.28
CA PRO A 9 22.66 16.45 1.66
C PRO A 9 22.21 17.89 1.95
N GLN A 10 21.18 18.35 1.25
CA GLN A 10 20.51 19.62 1.50
C GLN A 10 19.01 19.37 1.68
N VAL A 11 18.31 20.33 2.29
CA VAL A 11 16.86 20.22 2.49
C VAL A 11 16.15 20.05 1.14
N ILE A 12 16.55 20.80 0.11
CA ILE A 12 15.99 20.70 -1.23
C ILE A 12 16.26 19.36 -1.91
N THR A 13 17.45 18.76 -1.74
CA THR A 13 17.75 17.44 -2.32
C THR A 13 16.91 16.34 -1.68
N ILE A 14 16.62 16.46 -0.37
CA ILE A 14 15.71 15.55 0.34
C ILE A 14 14.31 15.66 -0.25
N GLN A 15 13.81 16.88 -0.42
CA GLN A 15 12.48 17.15 -0.97
C GLN A 15 12.32 16.62 -2.39
N MET A 16 13.31 16.87 -3.25
CA MET A 16 13.34 16.35 -4.62
C MET A 16 13.32 14.82 -4.65
N ASN A 17 14.12 14.16 -3.81
CA ASN A 17 14.12 12.70 -3.71
C ASN A 17 12.77 12.14 -3.21
N LEU A 18 12.07 12.84 -2.31
CA LEU A 18 10.71 12.46 -1.90
C LEU A 18 9.71 12.61 -3.05
N CYS A 19 9.77 13.69 -3.83
CA CYS A 19 8.93 13.89 -5.01
C CYS A 19 9.19 12.81 -6.08
N LEU A 20 10.46 12.48 -6.34
CA LEU A 20 10.83 11.38 -7.23
C LEU A 20 10.31 10.04 -6.72
N SER A 21 10.46 9.76 -5.42
CA SER A 21 9.91 8.56 -4.80
C SER A 21 8.40 8.43 -5.03
N LEU A 22 7.65 9.50 -4.77
CA LEU A 22 6.21 9.54 -4.99
C LEU A 22 5.85 9.31 -6.46
N ARG A 23 6.51 10.02 -7.39
CA ARG A 23 6.30 9.84 -8.82
C ARG A 23 6.51 8.38 -9.24
N GLU A 24 7.63 7.78 -8.83
CA GLU A 24 7.97 6.39 -9.15
C GLU A 24 6.93 5.42 -8.57
N LEU A 25 6.44 5.69 -7.35
CA LEU A 25 5.39 4.89 -6.74
C LEU A 25 4.09 4.94 -7.56
N LEU A 26 3.69 6.13 -8.01
CA LEU A 26 2.46 6.35 -8.79
C LEU A 26 2.48 5.68 -10.17
N VAL A 27 3.66 5.55 -10.79
CA VAL A 27 3.84 4.79 -12.04
C VAL A 27 4.09 3.29 -11.81
N ALA A 28 3.87 2.81 -10.59
CA ALA A 28 4.04 1.42 -10.14
C ALA A 28 5.49 0.89 -10.19
N SER A 29 6.48 1.78 -10.11
CA SER A 29 7.91 1.46 -10.09
C SER A 29 8.40 1.27 -8.65
N SER A 30 8.16 0.07 -8.09
CA SER A 30 8.39 -0.23 -6.66
C SER A 30 9.83 0.00 -6.20
N MET A 31 10.81 -0.57 -6.90
CA MET A 31 12.22 -0.48 -6.52
C MET A 31 12.73 0.96 -6.55
N ARG A 32 12.40 1.73 -7.60
CA ARG A 32 12.86 3.12 -7.74
C ARG A 32 12.24 4.00 -6.68
N ALA A 33 10.94 3.84 -6.41
CA ALA A 33 10.26 4.53 -5.32
C ALA A 33 10.96 4.29 -3.97
N TRP A 34 11.22 3.02 -3.65
CA TRP A 34 11.89 2.63 -2.42
C TRP A 34 13.32 3.18 -2.32
N LEU A 35 14.10 3.14 -3.39
CA LEU A 35 15.48 3.67 -3.40
C LEU A 35 15.52 5.19 -3.23
N TYR A 36 14.67 5.95 -3.94
CA TYR A 36 14.61 7.41 -3.78
C TYR A 36 14.13 7.82 -2.38
N CYS A 37 13.15 7.09 -1.82
CA CYS A 37 12.71 7.30 -0.44
C CYS A 37 13.86 7.06 0.54
N GLY A 38 14.55 5.93 0.41
CA GLY A 38 15.70 5.58 1.23
C GLY A 38 16.81 6.64 1.16
N LEU A 39 17.11 7.16 -0.04
CA LEU A 39 18.10 8.23 -0.22
C LEU A 39 17.68 9.51 0.53
N ALA A 40 16.42 9.95 0.38
CA ALA A 40 15.89 11.10 1.10
C ALA A 40 16.04 10.94 2.63
N ILE A 41 15.68 9.76 3.15
CA ILE A 41 15.77 9.44 4.58
C ILE A 41 17.21 9.48 5.06
N ARG A 42 18.15 8.89 4.31
CA ARG A 42 19.58 8.92 4.66
C ARG A 42 20.15 10.33 4.64
N GLN A 43 19.76 11.16 3.67
CA GLN A 43 20.14 12.57 3.62
C GLN A 43 19.58 13.35 4.83
N ALA A 44 18.31 13.13 5.19
CA ALA A 44 17.69 13.77 6.35
C ALA A 44 18.32 13.34 7.69
N GLN A 45 18.70 12.07 7.81
CA GLN A 45 19.46 11.53 8.95
C GLN A 45 20.86 12.12 9.03
N ALA A 46 21.57 12.30 7.91
CA ALA A 46 22.87 12.95 7.85
C ALA A 46 22.81 14.41 8.35
N LEU A 47 21.72 15.12 8.03
CA LEU A 47 21.42 16.46 8.53
C LEU A 47 20.81 16.51 9.95
N ARG A 48 20.67 15.35 10.61
CA ARG A 48 20.08 15.18 11.96
C ARG A 48 18.72 15.85 12.13
N MET A 49 17.89 15.83 11.09
CA MET A 49 16.61 16.55 11.05
C MET A 49 15.54 16.03 12.02
N ARG A 50 15.76 14.88 12.66
CA ARG A 50 14.87 14.32 13.69
C ARG A 50 14.86 15.09 15.01
N MET A 51 15.77 16.06 15.18
CA MET A 51 15.97 16.84 16.40
C MET A 51 16.16 18.33 16.07
N GLU A 52 15.59 19.21 16.87
CA GLU A 52 15.74 20.66 16.73
C GLU A 52 17.00 21.18 17.46
N TYR A 53 18.16 21.00 16.84
CA TYR A 53 19.44 21.46 17.41
C TYR A 53 19.79 22.90 17.08
N ASN A 54 19.23 23.45 16.00
CA ASN A 54 19.77 24.62 15.35
C ASN A 54 18.83 25.82 15.49
N GLN A 55 18.93 26.53 16.61
CA GLN A 55 18.35 27.88 16.78
C GLN A 55 18.99 28.93 15.85
N ARG A 56 20.00 28.54 15.05
CA ARG A 56 20.66 29.40 14.06
C ARG A 56 19.82 29.63 12.79
N HIS A 57 18.92 28.71 12.48
CA HIS A 57 18.00 28.88 11.36
C HIS A 57 16.91 29.87 11.75
N ASP A 58 16.45 30.69 10.80
CA ASP A 58 15.24 31.46 11.01
C ASP A 58 14.03 30.53 11.22
N LEU A 59 12.91 31.09 11.68
CA LEU A 59 11.74 30.30 12.05
C LEU A 59 11.14 29.55 10.85
N GLN A 60 11.20 30.15 9.66
CA GLN A 60 10.70 29.56 8.43
C GLN A 60 11.56 28.36 8.02
N GLN A 61 12.88 28.48 8.04
CA GLN A 61 13.83 27.40 7.78
C GLN A 61 13.68 26.25 8.78
N GLN A 62 13.45 26.55 10.06
CA GLN A 62 13.16 25.53 11.07
C GLN A 62 11.88 24.75 10.72
N GLU A 63 10.82 25.45 10.30
CA GLU A 63 9.56 24.83 9.89
C GLU A 63 9.69 24.02 8.59
N ILE A 64 10.40 24.52 7.57
CA ILE A 64 10.69 23.77 6.34
C ILE A 64 11.40 22.46 6.67
N ARG A 65 12.40 22.50 7.57
CA ARG A 65 13.11 21.30 8.02
C ARG A 65 12.19 20.33 8.76
N ARG A 66 11.33 20.82 9.65
CA ARG A 66 10.32 20.01 10.36
C ARG A 66 9.38 19.31 9.38
N ARG A 67 8.74 20.07 8.49
CA ARG A 67 7.83 19.56 7.47
C ARG A 67 8.52 18.51 6.60
N THR A 68 9.73 18.80 6.11
CA THR A 68 10.51 17.86 5.28
C THR A 68 10.78 16.53 6.00
N PHE A 69 11.12 16.56 7.29
CA PHE A 69 11.37 15.34 8.04
C PHE A 69 10.08 14.54 8.30
N TRP A 70 8.97 15.23 8.62
CA TRP A 70 7.67 14.57 8.70
C TRP A 70 7.25 13.95 7.36
N ALA A 71 7.58 14.59 6.22
CA ALA A 71 7.39 14.01 4.89
C ALA A 71 8.11 12.68 4.72
N CYS A 72 9.36 12.60 5.19
CA CYS A 72 10.15 11.37 5.16
C CYS A 72 9.45 10.26 5.92
N ILE A 73 8.90 10.56 7.11
CA ILE A 73 8.17 9.59 7.96
C ILE A 73 6.91 9.05 7.27
N ILE A 74 6.16 9.91 6.58
CA ILE A 74 4.96 9.53 5.82
C ILE A 74 5.34 8.66 4.62
N MET A 75 6.29 9.14 3.80
CA MET A 75 6.72 8.41 2.60
C MET A 75 7.33 7.04 2.94
N ASP A 76 8.09 6.93 4.02
CA ASP A 76 8.64 5.67 4.52
C ASP A 76 7.54 4.63 4.75
N ARG A 77 6.38 5.05 5.30
CA ARG A 77 5.21 4.17 5.53
C ARG A 77 4.45 3.84 4.26
N LEU A 78 4.16 4.84 3.43
CA LEU A 78 3.42 4.62 2.18
C LEU A 78 4.18 3.68 1.24
N VAL A 79 5.48 3.91 1.08
CA VAL A 79 6.35 3.07 0.25
C VAL A 79 6.54 1.69 0.87
N ALA A 80 6.71 1.59 2.20
CA ALA A 80 6.79 0.30 2.90
C ALA A 80 5.58 -0.60 2.59
N LEU A 81 4.35 -0.08 2.68
CA LEU A 81 3.16 -0.87 2.37
C LEU A 81 3.07 -1.21 0.88
N CYS A 82 3.19 -0.21 0.00
CA CYS A 82 2.99 -0.42 -1.44
C CYS A 82 4.04 -1.37 -2.03
N THR A 83 5.25 -1.37 -1.47
CA THR A 83 6.36 -2.17 -1.97
C THR A 83 6.67 -3.38 -1.09
N PHE A 84 5.87 -3.60 -0.04
CA PHE A 84 5.99 -4.71 0.91
C PHE A 84 7.39 -4.83 1.56
N ARG A 85 7.94 -3.69 1.98
CA ARG A 85 9.27 -3.58 2.59
C ARG A 85 9.18 -2.94 3.98
N THR A 86 10.19 -3.21 4.81
CA THR A 86 10.30 -2.67 6.17
C THR A 86 10.44 -1.15 6.18
N GLN A 87 9.75 -0.52 7.12
CA GLN A 87 9.91 0.91 7.44
C GLN A 87 11.30 1.18 8.03
N THR A 88 11.90 2.32 7.72
CA THR A 88 13.27 2.65 8.11
C THR A 88 13.38 3.66 9.25
N ILE A 89 12.33 4.46 9.50
CA ILE A 89 12.30 5.48 10.55
C ILE A 89 11.46 5.00 11.73
N ASP A 90 12.11 4.89 12.89
CA ASP A 90 11.42 4.75 14.19
C ASP A 90 10.91 6.12 14.67
N PRO A 91 9.58 6.33 14.75
CA PRO A 91 8.99 7.57 15.25
C PRO A 91 9.30 7.86 16.72
N GLY A 92 9.62 6.84 17.53
CA GLY A 92 9.97 7.00 18.93
C GLY A 92 11.28 7.77 19.16
N LEU A 93 12.12 7.87 18.12
CA LEU A 93 13.39 8.62 18.15
C LEU A 93 13.25 10.07 17.67
N VAL A 94 12.04 10.51 17.31
CA VAL A 94 11.77 11.82 16.72
C VAL A 94 11.38 12.80 17.81
N THR A 95 12.11 13.92 17.91
CA THR A 95 11.91 14.93 18.96
C THR A 95 11.52 16.31 18.42
N ILE A 96 11.35 16.44 17.10
CA ILE A 96 10.85 17.67 16.49
C ILE A 96 9.38 17.92 16.80
N HIS A 97 8.97 19.18 16.76
CA HIS A 97 7.57 19.57 16.91
C HIS A 97 6.75 19.16 15.67
N LEU A 98 5.46 18.92 15.87
CA LEU A 98 4.52 18.73 14.75
C LEU A 98 4.45 20.03 13.92
N PRO A 99 4.14 19.94 12.60
CA PRO A 99 4.12 21.10 11.72
C PRO A 99 3.14 22.18 12.18
N ALA A 100 3.56 23.43 12.03
CA ALA A 100 2.72 24.61 12.21
C ALA A 100 1.53 24.60 11.25
N SER A 101 0.49 25.39 11.54
CA SER A 101 -0.59 25.63 10.57
C SER A 101 -0.02 26.26 9.29
N ASP A 102 -0.66 25.99 8.14
CA ASP A 102 -0.18 26.55 6.86
C ASP A 102 -0.22 28.08 6.86
N VAL A 103 -1.17 28.67 7.59
CA VAL A 103 -1.23 30.12 7.84
C VAL A 103 -0.04 30.61 8.67
N ALA A 104 0.27 29.95 9.80
CA ALA A 104 1.41 30.33 10.63
C ALA A 104 2.73 30.22 9.85
N PHE A 105 2.88 29.17 9.04
CA PHE A 105 4.04 28.98 8.19
C PHE A 105 4.15 30.07 7.12
N ALA A 106 3.07 30.36 6.38
CA ALA A 106 3.08 31.35 5.31
C ALA A 106 3.41 32.78 5.79
N PHE A 107 2.98 33.15 7.00
CA PHE A 107 3.28 34.45 7.60
C PHE A 107 4.55 34.46 8.46
N GLY A 108 5.28 33.34 8.55
CA GLY A 108 6.49 33.22 9.37
C GLY A 108 6.23 33.40 10.87
N HIS A 109 5.01 33.14 11.33
CA HIS A 109 4.67 33.21 12.74
C HIS A 109 5.39 32.14 13.54
N HIS A 110 5.85 32.51 14.72
CA HIS A 110 6.40 31.57 15.68
C HIS A 110 5.28 30.70 16.25
N SER A 111 5.24 29.42 15.88
CA SER A 111 4.37 28.43 16.55
C SER A 111 5.15 27.13 16.80
N TYR A 112 5.35 26.80 18.07
CA TYR A 112 5.72 25.44 18.48
C TYR A 112 4.43 24.67 18.79
N GLY A 113 4.02 23.80 17.86
CA GLY A 113 2.98 22.80 18.14
C GLY A 113 3.47 21.74 19.13
N PRO A 114 2.63 20.83 19.62
CA PRO A 114 3.09 19.72 20.44
C PRO A 114 4.06 18.81 19.68
N ARG A 115 4.86 18.05 20.41
CA ARG A 115 5.53 16.86 19.88
C ARG A 115 4.53 15.71 19.72
N LEU A 116 4.95 14.68 19.00
CA LEU A 116 4.10 13.53 18.69
C LEU A 116 3.60 12.79 19.95
N ASP A 117 4.45 12.67 20.97
CA ASP A 117 4.17 12.05 22.26
C ASP A 117 3.29 12.92 23.18
N GLU A 118 3.37 14.23 23.04
CA GLU A 118 2.54 15.19 23.77
C GLU A 118 1.08 15.21 23.28
N LEU A 119 0.86 14.90 22.00
CA LEU A 119 -0.46 14.89 21.37
C LEU A 119 -1.32 13.73 21.91
N GLY A 120 -2.32 14.07 22.74
CA GLY A 120 -3.25 13.14 23.38
C GLY A 120 -2.94 12.81 24.85
N ALA A 121 -1.71 13.09 25.33
CA ALA A 121 -1.28 12.76 26.68
C ALA A 121 -1.48 13.90 27.71
N SER A 122 -1.36 15.17 27.29
CA SER A 122 -1.19 16.27 28.25
C SER A 122 -2.51 16.95 28.67
N PRO A 123 -2.72 17.27 29.97
CA PRO A 123 -3.89 18.01 30.46
C PRO A 123 -4.07 19.40 29.83
N GLY A 124 -2.98 20.04 29.39
CA GLY A 124 -3.02 21.34 28.71
C GLY A 124 -3.65 21.32 27.31
N TYR A 125 -3.83 20.13 26.75
CA TYR A 125 -4.42 19.89 25.43
C TYR A 125 -5.84 19.32 25.52
N LYS A 126 -6.52 19.51 26.65
CA LYS A 126 -7.92 19.11 26.84
C LYS A 126 -8.73 20.35 27.18
N THR A 127 -9.61 20.79 26.29
CA THR A 127 -10.65 21.72 26.73
C THR A 127 -11.64 20.94 27.58
N SER A 128 -12.08 21.51 28.69
CA SER A 128 -13.16 20.98 29.52
C SER A 128 -14.52 20.97 28.82
N SER A 129 -14.59 21.40 27.55
CA SER A 129 -15.82 21.58 26.77
C SER A 129 -15.89 20.72 25.50
N GLY A 130 -14.93 19.83 25.22
CA GLY A 130 -14.91 19.02 23.99
C GLY A 130 -14.58 19.80 22.70
N SER A 131 -14.06 21.03 22.84
CA SER A 131 -13.57 21.89 21.77
C SER A 131 -12.06 21.69 21.52
N LEU A 132 -11.58 22.17 20.37
CA LEU A 132 -10.22 22.06 19.81
C LEU A 132 -9.11 22.05 20.87
N ILE A 133 -8.10 21.20 20.63
CA ILE A 133 -6.85 21.23 21.40
C ILE A 133 -6.22 22.62 21.20
N ALA A 134 -6.30 23.46 22.23
CA ALA A 134 -5.67 24.77 22.24
C ALA A 134 -4.18 24.58 22.53
N LEU A 135 -3.33 25.05 21.62
CA LEU A 135 -1.91 25.24 21.86
C LEU A 135 -1.69 26.23 23.02
N PRO A 136 -0.49 26.28 23.63
CA PRO A 136 -0.19 27.26 24.68
C PRO A 136 -0.43 28.73 24.28
N ASP A 137 -0.44 29.02 22.98
CA ASP A 137 -0.75 30.34 22.39
C ASP A 137 -2.24 30.53 22.07
N GLY A 138 -3.09 29.56 22.38
CA GLY A 138 -4.53 29.56 22.15
C GLY A 138 -4.96 29.15 20.73
N GLN A 139 -4.04 28.87 19.81
CA GLN A 139 -4.38 28.46 18.45
C GLN A 139 -4.81 26.99 18.40
N PRO A 140 -5.79 26.63 17.54
CA PRO A 140 -6.16 25.23 17.37
C PRO A 140 -5.08 24.47 16.59
N LEU A 141 -4.89 23.20 16.95
CA LEU A 141 -4.00 22.31 16.22
C LEU A 141 -4.51 22.07 14.78
N ASN A 142 -3.61 22.09 13.80
CA ASN A 142 -3.95 21.87 12.38
C ASN A 142 -4.32 20.40 12.10
N LEU A 143 -5.09 20.16 11.03
CA LEU A 143 -5.43 18.80 10.57
C LEU A 143 -4.18 17.93 10.30
N ARG A 144 -3.12 18.53 9.75
CA ARG A 144 -1.87 17.85 9.41
C ARG A 144 -1.24 17.16 10.62
N SER A 145 -1.29 17.76 11.81
CA SER A 145 -0.79 17.15 13.03
C SER A 145 -1.59 15.91 13.42
N TYR A 146 -2.92 15.96 13.30
CA TYR A 146 -3.78 14.80 13.55
C TYR A 146 -3.52 13.68 12.54
N TRP A 147 -3.40 14.02 11.25
CA TRP A 147 -3.08 13.06 10.21
C TRP A 147 -1.69 12.44 10.35
N ILE A 148 -0.66 13.21 10.75
CA ILE A 148 0.68 12.66 11.05
C ILE A 148 0.60 11.64 12.18
N LYS A 149 -0.10 11.98 13.28
CA LYS A 149 -0.26 11.05 14.41
C LYS A 149 -0.99 9.78 13.99
N THR A 150 -2.09 9.91 13.23
CA THR A 150 -2.82 8.79 12.64
C THR A 150 -1.91 7.91 11.78
N THR A 151 -1.13 8.51 10.89
CA THR A 151 -0.24 7.78 9.98
C THR A 151 0.90 7.09 10.73
N VAL A 152 1.42 7.70 11.81
CA VAL A 152 2.40 7.03 12.67
C VAL A 152 1.80 5.81 13.37
N LEU A 153 0.61 5.95 13.97
CA LEU A 153 -0.08 4.84 14.65
C LEU A 153 -0.44 3.72 13.68
N TRP A 154 -0.97 4.07 12.51
CA TRP A 154 -1.19 3.15 11.40
C TRP A 154 0.10 2.47 10.96
N GLY A 155 1.22 3.21 10.93
CA GLY A 155 2.55 2.68 10.63
C GLY A 155 3.00 1.56 11.58
N TYR A 156 2.64 1.60 12.86
CA TYR A 156 2.95 0.49 13.77
C TYR A 156 2.18 -0.80 13.41
N ILE A 157 0.88 -0.68 13.09
CA ILE A 157 0.07 -1.79 12.59
C ILE A 157 0.59 -2.27 11.22
N LEU A 158 1.06 -1.36 10.38
CA LEU A 158 1.64 -1.67 9.10
C LEU A 158 2.91 -2.51 9.25
N SER A 159 3.81 -2.16 10.17
CA SER A 159 5.00 -2.96 10.45
C SER A 159 4.64 -4.36 10.94
N ASP A 160 3.65 -4.46 11.82
CA ASP A 160 3.08 -5.74 12.26
C ASP A 160 2.63 -6.59 11.04
N TYR A 161 1.95 -5.98 10.07
CA TYR A 161 1.50 -6.66 8.85
C TYR A 161 2.63 -7.02 7.88
N VAL A 162 3.53 -6.09 7.56
CA VAL A 162 4.56 -6.27 6.51
C VAL A 162 5.71 -7.11 7.02
N ASP A 163 6.27 -6.79 8.19
CA ASP A 163 7.51 -7.37 8.69
C ASP A 163 7.27 -8.73 9.35
N TYR A 164 6.19 -8.86 10.11
CA TYR A 164 5.85 -10.10 10.79
C TYR A 164 4.87 -10.91 9.95
N GLY A 165 3.68 -10.34 9.74
CA GLY A 165 2.52 -11.06 9.23
C GLY A 165 2.14 -12.28 10.09
N ARG A 166 1.03 -12.94 9.74
CA ARG A 166 0.50 -14.09 10.50
C ARG A 166 1.54 -15.17 10.81
N ARG A 167 2.45 -15.47 9.87
CA ARG A 167 3.48 -16.52 10.06
C ARG A 167 4.42 -16.22 11.21
N ASN A 168 4.74 -14.96 11.50
CA ASN A 168 5.78 -14.61 12.46
C ASN A 168 5.25 -14.18 13.83
N PHE A 169 3.94 -13.97 13.99
CA PHE A 169 3.36 -13.75 15.31
C PHE A 169 3.48 -15.01 16.16
N THR A 170 4.02 -14.84 17.37
CA THR A 170 4.12 -15.90 18.38
C THR A 170 2.96 -15.87 19.37
N LEU A 171 2.08 -14.87 19.24
CA LEU A 171 0.90 -14.68 20.09
C LEU A 171 -0.36 -14.60 19.20
N PRO A 172 -1.53 -14.99 19.72
CA PRO A 172 -2.80 -14.90 19.01
C PRO A 172 -3.13 -13.48 18.52
N PRO A 173 -3.99 -13.34 17.49
CA PRO A 173 -4.50 -12.03 17.06
C PRO A 173 -5.18 -11.31 18.23
N LEU A 174 -4.96 -10.00 18.35
CA LEU A 174 -5.37 -9.10 19.47
C LEU A 174 -4.52 -9.19 20.75
N GLU A 175 -3.61 -10.16 20.86
CA GLU A 175 -2.65 -10.22 21.96
C GLU A 175 -1.28 -9.69 21.53
N GLY A 176 -0.47 -9.25 22.50
CA GLY A 176 0.87 -8.76 22.24
C GLY A 176 0.95 -7.37 21.56
N PRO A 177 2.04 -7.08 20.83
CA PRO A 177 2.31 -5.75 20.25
C PRO A 177 1.17 -5.22 19.38
N TYR A 178 0.57 -6.08 18.56
CA TYR A 178 -0.57 -5.70 17.74
C TYR A 178 -1.79 -5.28 18.57
N GLY A 179 -2.07 -6.01 19.66
CA GLY A 179 -3.14 -5.64 20.59
C GLY A 179 -2.91 -4.26 21.21
N ASP A 180 -1.66 -3.94 21.54
CA ASP A 180 -1.28 -2.63 22.08
C ASP A 180 -1.41 -1.52 21.04
N HIS A 181 -0.97 -1.75 19.80
CA HIS A 181 -1.12 -0.80 18.70
C HIS A 181 -2.61 -0.56 18.34
N SER A 182 -3.43 -1.62 18.31
CA SER A 182 -4.87 -1.53 18.06
C SER A 182 -5.57 -0.72 19.15
N ARG A 183 -5.22 -0.94 20.43
CA ARG A 183 -5.71 -0.14 21.56
C ARG A 183 -5.26 1.32 21.47
N ALA A 184 -4.03 1.58 21.01
CA ALA A 184 -3.53 2.94 20.83
C ALA A 184 -4.36 3.72 19.79
N ILE A 185 -4.75 3.08 18.68
CA ILE A 185 -5.63 3.69 17.67
C ILE A 185 -7.03 3.95 18.22
N GLN A 186 -7.62 2.99 18.96
CA GLN A 186 -8.93 3.19 19.58
C GLN A 186 -8.92 4.37 20.57
N ASN A 187 -7.90 4.43 21.41
CA ASN A 187 -7.70 5.54 22.35
C ASN A 187 -7.50 6.86 21.59
N TRP A 188 -6.73 6.86 20.51
CA TRP A 188 -6.52 8.04 19.68
C TRP A 188 -7.83 8.57 19.08
N CYS A 189 -8.67 7.71 18.50
CA CYS A 189 -10.00 8.07 18.01
C CYS A 189 -10.86 8.73 19.08
N ALA A 190 -10.82 8.23 20.33
CA ALA A 190 -11.58 8.77 21.45
C ALA A 190 -11.11 10.18 21.87
N THR A 191 -9.85 10.55 21.58
CA THR A 191 -9.30 11.88 21.90
C THR A 191 -9.58 12.94 20.84
N LEU A 192 -10.13 12.57 19.68
CA LEU A 192 -10.37 13.52 18.59
C LEU A 192 -11.44 14.56 19.00
N PRO A 193 -11.15 15.88 18.82
CA PRO A 193 -12.13 16.93 19.03
C PRO A 193 -13.25 16.84 17.99
N VAL A 194 -14.39 17.47 18.26
CA VAL A 194 -15.61 17.32 17.43
C VAL A 194 -15.40 17.69 15.96
N GLU A 195 -14.53 18.66 15.69
CA GLU A 195 -14.17 19.14 14.35
C GLU A 195 -13.29 18.16 13.56
N MET A 196 -12.63 17.23 14.26
CA MET A 196 -11.76 16.19 13.68
C MET A 196 -12.40 14.79 13.69
N ARG A 197 -13.65 14.67 14.15
CA ARG A 197 -14.40 13.41 14.08
C ARG A 197 -15.00 13.23 12.70
N TRP A 198 -15.14 11.99 12.25
CA TRP A 198 -15.79 11.72 10.98
C TRP A 198 -17.25 12.18 11.02
N SER A 199 -17.61 13.05 10.08
CA SER A 199 -18.99 13.34 9.71
C SER A 199 -18.99 13.96 8.33
N GLU A 200 -20.09 13.81 7.59
CA GLU A 200 -20.20 14.46 6.28
C GLU A 200 -20.17 15.99 6.40
N ALA A 201 -20.69 16.55 7.50
CA ALA A 201 -20.59 17.97 7.80
C ALA A 201 -19.13 18.42 7.95
N ASN A 202 -18.31 17.67 8.70
CA ASN A 202 -16.88 17.97 8.85
C ASN A 202 -16.12 17.78 7.54
N LEU A 203 -16.43 16.75 6.75
CA LEU A 203 -15.82 16.57 5.42
C LEU A 203 -16.09 17.78 4.52
N ARG A 204 -17.33 18.28 4.48
CA ARG A 204 -17.68 19.50 3.71
C ARG A 204 -17.00 20.75 4.27
N ALA A 205 -16.88 20.86 5.59
CA ALA A 205 -16.14 21.96 6.22
C ALA A 205 -14.66 21.93 5.80
N HIS A 206 -13.98 20.78 5.92
CA HIS A 206 -12.60 20.60 5.45
C HIS A 206 -12.46 20.79 3.93
N ARG A 207 -13.50 20.47 3.14
CA ARG A 207 -13.53 20.79 1.70
C ARG A 207 -13.47 22.28 1.44
N SER A 208 -14.23 23.09 2.20
CA SER A 208 -14.18 24.55 2.07
C SER A 208 -12.80 25.15 2.42
N LEU A 209 -11.98 24.40 3.18
CA LEU A 209 -10.61 24.75 3.54
C LEU A 209 -9.55 24.14 2.60
N GLY A 210 -9.94 23.42 1.54
CA GLY A 210 -9.00 22.75 0.64
C GLY A 210 -8.31 21.52 1.24
N GLN A 211 -8.84 20.96 2.33
CA GLN A 211 -8.20 19.89 3.11
C GLN A 211 -9.02 18.58 3.17
N ALA A 212 -10.08 18.47 2.36
CA ALA A 212 -10.99 17.32 2.40
C ALA A 212 -10.32 15.97 2.15
N ALA A 213 -9.37 15.91 1.22
CA ALA A 213 -8.73 14.66 0.86
C ALA A 213 -7.79 14.16 1.98
N LEU A 214 -7.06 15.06 2.66
CA LEU A 214 -6.28 14.72 3.86
C LEU A 214 -7.16 14.24 5.02
N PHE A 215 -8.30 14.91 5.23
CA PHE A 215 -9.27 14.55 6.26
C PHE A 215 -9.90 13.17 5.99
N ALA A 216 -10.31 12.94 4.74
CA ALA A 216 -10.85 11.66 4.30
C ALA A 216 -9.81 10.54 4.43
N GLU A 217 -8.57 10.78 4.02
CA GLU A 217 -7.49 9.80 4.15
C GLU A 217 -7.24 9.44 5.61
N MET A 218 -7.18 10.43 6.51
CA MET A 218 -7.03 10.18 7.94
C MET A 218 -8.07 9.17 8.45
N HIS A 219 -9.34 9.35 8.10
CA HIS A 219 -10.40 8.46 8.56
C HIS A 219 -10.41 7.10 7.87
N ILE A 220 -10.05 7.05 6.58
CA ILE A 220 -9.89 5.78 5.86
C ILE A 220 -8.72 4.97 6.44
N LEU A 221 -7.60 5.61 6.80
CA LEU A 221 -6.48 4.94 7.47
C LEU A 221 -6.85 4.45 8.88
N LEU A 222 -7.65 5.22 9.64
CA LEU A 222 -8.17 4.77 10.94
C LEU A 222 -9.06 3.54 10.79
N ALA A 223 -9.96 3.52 9.81
CA ALA A 223 -10.80 2.35 9.52
C ALA A 223 -9.95 1.15 9.06
N HIS A 224 -9.01 1.38 8.15
CA HIS A 224 -8.07 0.38 7.64
C HIS A 224 -7.25 -0.30 8.75
N ALA A 225 -6.74 0.50 9.69
CA ALA A 225 -5.92 0.00 10.79
C ALA A 225 -6.63 -1.03 11.68
N ARG A 226 -7.97 -1.01 11.74
CA ARG A 226 -8.77 -1.93 12.57
C ARG A 226 -8.71 -3.37 12.07
N PHE A 227 -8.55 -3.57 10.76
CA PHE A 227 -8.59 -4.89 10.14
C PHE A 227 -7.34 -5.26 9.33
N LEU A 228 -6.35 -4.38 9.20
CA LEU A 228 -5.16 -4.62 8.39
C LEU A 228 -4.36 -5.87 8.82
N VAL A 229 -4.15 -6.15 10.10
CA VAL A 229 -3.49 -7.42 10.49
C VAL A 229 -4.51 -8.55 10.60
N GLN A 230 -5.73 -8.24 11.03
CA GLN A 230 -6.77 -9.26 11.27
C GLN A 230 -7.19 -10.00 10.01
N HIS A 231 -7.17 -9.36 8.83
CA HIS A 231 -7.58 -10.04 7.61
C HIS A 231 -6.69 -11.24 7.25
N GLU A 232 -5.48 -11.33 7.82
CA GLU A 232 -4.61 -12.49 7.66
C GLU A 232 -5.09 -13.74 8.40
N TYR A 233 -5.91 -13.53 9.43
CA TYR A 233 -6.49 -14.56 10.27
C TYR A 233 -7.84 -15.06 9.74
N LEU A 234 -8.36 -14.51 8.63
CA LEU A 234 -9.54 -15.05 7.96
C LEU A 234 -9.32 -16.52 7.56
N PRO A 235 -10.23 -17.44 7.94
CA PRO A 235 -10.00 -18.87 7.77
C PRO A 235 -9.92 -19.24 6.30
N GLN A 236 -9.07 -20.23 6.01
CA GLN A 236 -8.93 -20.81 4.67
C GLN A 236 -9.33 -22.29 4.71
N ILE A 237 -9.66 -22.87 3.55
CA ILE A 237 -9.81 -24.33 3.45
C ILE A 237 -8.47 -25.04 3.65
N HIS A 238 -8.53 -26.25 4.19
CA HIS A 238 -7.34 -27.10 4.33
C HIS A 238 -6.89 -27.59 2.94
N GLU A 239 -5.68 -27.21 2.52
CA GLU A 239 -5.03 -27.81 1.35
C GLU A 239 -4.35 -29.10 1.83
N PRO A 240 -4.71 -30.30 1.31
CA PRO A 240 -4.04 -31.52 1.71
C PRO A 240 -2.55 -31.37 1.44
N ALA A 241 -1.72 -31.44 2.48
CA ALA A 241 -0.28 -31.30 2.36
C ALA A 241 0.22 -32.31 1.33
N THR A 242 0.54 -31.83 0.12
CA THR A 242 1.17 -32.67 -0.89
C THR A 242 2.52 -33.03 -0.32
N ALA A 243 2.65 -34.29 0.12
CA ALA A 243 3.90 -34.88 0.52
C ALA A 243 4.94 -34.58 -0.58
N THR A 244 6.14 -34.19 -0.17
CA THR A 244 7.21 -33.62 -0.98
C THR A 244 7.06 -32.13 -1.24
N HIS A 245 7.76 -31.29 -0.47
CA HIS A 245 8.70 -30.27 -0.99
C HIS A 245 9.56 -29.74 0.16
N HIS A 246 10.83 -29.50 -0.15
CA HIS A 246 11.92 -29.34 0.81
C HIS A 246 11.79 -28.08 1.68
N ARG A 247 12.03 -28.27 2.98
CA ARG A 247 12.00 -27.28 4.05
C ARG A 247 13.06 -26.19 3.84
N PRO A 248 12.73 -24.89 3.68
CA PRO A 248 13.73 -23.83 3.72
C PRO A 248 13.96 -23.37 5.16
N SER A 249 15.21 -23.59 5.61
CA SER A 249 16.00 -22.95 6.68
C SER A 249 15.47 -22.87 8.12
N ALA A 250 16.44 -22.97 9.04
CA ALA A 250 16.34 -23.09 10.48
C ALA A 250 15.81 -21.82 11.14
N ASP A 251 14.66 -21.94 11.82
CA ASP A 251 14.45 -21.56 13.22
C ASP A 251 12.99 -21.88 13.58
N ILE A 252 12.83 -22.92 14.41
CA ILE A 252 11.59 -23.58 14.85
C ILE A 252 10.76 -24.20 13.70
N PRO A 253 10.64 -25.54 13.64
CA PRO A 253 9.68 -26.23 12.78
C PRO A 253 8.27 -25.63 12.87
N LEU A 254 7.85 -24.86 11.87
CA LEU A 254 6.43 -24.58 11.67
C LEU A 254 5.71 -25.90 11.39
N VAL A 255 4.62 -26.14 12.13
CA VAL A 255 3.73 -27.27 11.87
C VAL A 255 2.92 -26.93 10.62
N PRO A 256 2.92 -27.76 9.55
CA PRO A 256 2.12 -27.49 8.36
C PRO A 256 0.67 -27.23 8.73
N GLY A 257 0.05 -26.22 8.11
CA GLY A 257 -1.31 -25.81 8.43
C GLY A 257 -1.45 -24.90 9.67
N TYR A 258 -0.37 -24.59 10.41
CA TYR A 258 -0.39 -23.72 11.59
C TYR A 258 0.61 -22.57 11.46
N ASP A 259 0.30 -21.45 12.11
CA ASP A 259 1.24 -20.34 12.31
C ASP A 259 2.16 -20.53 13.53
N ARG A 260 3.06 -19.57 13.79
CA ARG A 260 3.98 -19.62 14.94
C ARG A 260 3.30 -19.45 16.29
N ALA A 261 2.06 -18.93 16.33
CA ALA A 261 1.25 -18.87 17.54
C ALA A 261 0.52 -20.20 17.82
N GLY A 262 0.63 -21.18 16.92
CA GLY A 262 -0.05 -22.47 17.04
C GLY A 262 -1.52 -22.42 16.61
N ILE A 263 -1.93 -21.40 15.86
CA ILE A 263 -3.29 -21.25 15.34
C ILE A 263 -3.34 -21.83 13.92
N ALA A 264 -4.30 -22.71 13.67
CA ALA A 264 -4.49 -23.31 12.35
C ALA A 264 -4.93 -22.28 11.32
N PHE A 265 -4.48 -22.35 10.07
CA PHE A 265 -4.98 -21.51 8.97
C PHE A 265 -6.48 -21.68 8.70
N THR A 266 -7.05 -22.80 9.14
CA THR A 266 -8.48 -23.13 9.09
C THR A 266 -9.25 -22.68 10.34
N HIS A 267 -8.58 -22.10 11.34
CA HIS A 267 -9.22 -21.69 12.59
C HIS A 267 -10.25 -20.59 12.33
N VAL A 268 -11.47 -20.82 12.79
CA VAL A 268 -12.58 -19.87 12.69
C VAL A 268 -12.67 -19.10 14.00
N ASP A 269 -12.52 -17.78 13.92
CA ASP A 269 -12.72 -16.84 15.01
C ASP A 269 -13.76 -15.80 14.59
N ASP A 270 -14.93 -15.85 15.24
CA ASP A 270 -16.08 -15.01 14.92
C ASP A 270 -15.78 -13.52 15.14
N LEU A 271 -15.00 -13.17 16.15
CA LEU A 271 -14.63 -11.79 16.44
C LEU A 271 -13.70 -11.24 15.35
N VAL A 272 -12.71 -12.03 14.94
CA VAL A 272 -11.78 -11.65 13.85
C VAL A 272 -12.54 -11.44 12.55
N ILE A 273 -13.43 -12.37 12.19
CA ILE A 273 -14.25 -12.27 10.97
C ILE A 273 -15.10 -11.00 11.04
N GLN A 274 -15.80 -10.78 12.15
CA GLN A 274 -16.64 -9.60 12.33
C GLN A 274 -15.83 -8.30 12.19
N VAL A 275 -14.69 -8.18 12.89
CA VAL A 275 -13.81 -7.00 12.81
C VAL A 275 -13.36 -6.72 11.38
N CYS A 276 -13.02 -7.78 10.62
CA CYS A 276 -12.63 -7.62 9.22
C CYS A 276 -13.77 -7.16 8.33
N VAL A 277 -14.93 -7.81 8.43
CA VAL A 277 -16.10 -7.51 7.59
C VAL A 277 -16.64 -6.11 7.89
N ASP A 278 -16.77 -5.76 9.16
CA ASP A 278 -17.22 -4.43 9.60
C ASP A 278 -16.23 -3.35 9.15
N GLY A 279 -14.93 -3.59 9.32
CA GLY A 279 -13.89 -2.66 8.87
C GLY A 279 -13.86 -2.46 7.35
N ALA A 280 -14.04 -3.53 6.58
CA ALA A 280 -14.11 -3.44 5.12
C ALA A 280 -15.34 -2.66 4.64
N PHE A 281 -16.51 -2.90 5.26
CA PHE A 281 -17.71 -2.11 4.96
C PHE A 281 -17.61 -0.66 5.43
N GLU A 282 -16.94 -0.38 6.56
CA GLU A 282 -16.65 0.98 7.01
C GLU A 282 -15.85 1.74 5.93
N VAL A 283 -14.79 1.13 5.37
CA VAL A 283 -14.02 1.72 4.25
C VAL A 283 -14.90 1.98 3.03
N VAL A 284 -15.78 1.05 2.66
CA VAL A 284 -16.72 1.23 1.53
C VAL A 284 -17.65 2.42 1.77
N ASP A 285 -18.23 2.51 2.96
CA ASP A 285 -19.17 3.57 3.31
C ASP A 285 -18.47 4.94 3.37
N LEU A 286 -17.27 5.01 3.92
CA LEU A 286 -16.40 6.21 3.85
C LEU A 286 -16.14 6.61 2.39
N MET A 287 -15.73 5.66 1.55
CA MET A 287 -15.39 5.92 0.15
C MET A 287 -16.59 6.44 -0.65
N ARG A 288 -17.80 5.93 -0.39
CA ARG A 288 -19.05 6.43 -1.01
C ARG A 288 -19.27 7.90 -0.70
N VAL A 289 -19.08 8.31 0.55
CA VAL A 289 -19.22 9.71 0.97
C VAL A 289 -18.12 10.58 0.34
N VAL A 290 -16.88 10.09 0.28
CA VAL A 290 -15.73 10.77 -0.35
C VAL A 290 -16.00 11.02 -1.84
N GLN A 291 -16.44 10.01 -2.58
CA GLN A 291 -16.79 10.13 -3.99
C GLN A 291 -18.01 11.04 -4.21
N ALA A 292 -19.07 10.89 -3.40
CA ALA A 292 -20.27 11.73 -3.50
C ALA A 292 -19.97 13.23 -3.27
N ASN A 293 -18.95 13.53 -2.45
CA ASN A 293 -18.50 14.89 -2.20
C ASN A 293 -17.37 15.33 -3.15
N ASN A 294 -17.08 14.60 -4.24
CA ASN A 294 -16.04 14.90 -5.24
C ASN A 294 -14.65 15.17 -4.64
N VAL A 295 -14.27 14.37 -3.65
CA VAL A 295 -12.96 14.45 -3.00
C VAL A 295 -11.97 13.58 -3.77
N GLN A 296 -10.79 14.14 -4.08
CA GLN A 296 -9.74 13.42 -4.80
C GLN A 296 -9.24 12.23 -3.97
N CYS A 297 -8.98 11.10 -4.64
CA CYS A 297 -8.41 9.92 -4.02
C CYS A 297 -6.90 10.08 -3.76
N THR A 298 -6.41 9.52 -2.67
CA THR A 298 -4.98 9.51 -2.31
C THR A 298 -4.42 8.09 -2.25
N ILE A 299 -3.10 7.94 -2.21
CA ILE A 299 -2.44 6.63 -2.11
C ILE A 299 -2.90 5.90 -0.84
N GLY A 300 -2.98 6.62 0.29
CA GLY A 300 -3.47 6.09 1.57
C GLY A 300 -4.90 5.52 1.49
N MET A 301 -5.76 6.12 0.67
CA MET A 301 -7.09 5.55 0.41
C MET A 301 -7.00 4.29 -0.44
N GLY A 302 -6.20 4.31 -1.52
CA GLY A 302 -6.04 3.19 -2.44
C GLY A 302 -5.57 1.90 -1.76
N VAL A 303 -4.60 1.99 -0.85
CA VAL A 303 -4.13 0.83 -0.08
C VAL A 303 -5.22 0.23 0.81
N ALA A 304 -6.07 1.07 1.42
CA ALA A 304 -7.21 0.60 2.21
C ALA A 304 -8.28 -0.07 1.33
N LEU A 305 -8.52 0.44 0.12
CA LEU A 305 -9.46 -0.17 -0.84
C LEU A 305 -9.01 -1.57 -1.25
N VAL A 306 -7.71 -1.79 -1.48
CA VAL A 306 -7.16 -3.12 -1.83
C VAL A 306 -7.40 -4.11 -0.71
N THR A 307 -7.10 -3.74 0.55
CA THR A 307 -7.35 -4.64 1.69
C THR A 307 -8.85 -4.90 1.89
N ALA A 308 -9.70 -3.86 1.77
CA ALA A 308 -11.16 -4.02 1.87
C ALA A 308 -11.70 -4.95 0.77
N CYS A 309 -11.26 -4.80 -0.48
CA CYS A 309 -11.61 -5.71 -1.57
C CYS A 309 -11.19 -7.15 -1.27
N SER A 310 -9.98 -7.37 -0.74
CA SER A 310 -9.48 -8.70 -0.38
C SER A 310 -10.37 -9.38 0.67
N VAL A 311 -10.82 -8.65 1.69
CA VAL A 311 -11.75 -9.15 2.71
C VAL A 311 -13.12 -9.48 2.10
N LEU A 312 -13.66 -8.58 1.28
CA LEU A 312 -14.97 -8.78 0.67
C LEU A 312 -14.97 -9.95 -0.34
N LEU A 313 -13.89 -10.14 -1.08
CA LEU A 313 -13.71 -11.32 -1.94
C LEU A 313 -13.70 -12.61 -1.11
N TRP A 314 -13.04 -12.60 0.05
CA TRP A 314 -13.12 -13.73 0.98
C TRP A 314 -14.56 -13.97 1.46
N VAL A 315 -15.35 -12.92 1.74
CA VAL A 315 -16.77 -13.04 2.10
C VAL A 315 -17.57 -13.72 0.99
N VAL A 316 -17.37 -13.34 -0.27
CA VAL A 316 -18.16 -13.85 -1.40
C VAL A 316 -17.76 -15.28 -1.76
N ASP A 317 -16.47 -15.54 -1.94
CA ASP A 317 -15.99 -16.79 -2.53
C ASP A 317 -15.57 -17.85 -1.51
N CYS A 318 -15.05 -17.42 -0.35
CA CYS A 318 -14.35 -18.33 0.56
C CYS A 318 -15.19 -18.70 1.80
N SER A 319 -15.89 -17.73 2.38
CA SER A 319 -16.48 -17.81 3.72
C SER A 319 -17.36 -19.05 3.91
N ARG A 320 -18.28 -19.34 2.97
CA ARG A 320 -19.20 -20.49 3.05
C ARG A 320 -18.49 -21.83 3.19
N GLN A 321 -17.31 -21.97 2.61
CA GLN A 321 -16.54 -23.22 2.68
C GLN A 321 -15.55 -23.21 3.84
N ALA A 322 -14.93 -22.06 4.10
CA ALA A 322 -13.96 -21.87 5.18
C ALA A 322 -14.60 -21.96 6.58
N THR A 323 -15.88 -21.60 6.73
CA THR A 323 -16.61 -21.64 8.01
C THR A 323 -17.57 -22.82 8.15
N ARG A 324 -17.45 -23.88 7.32
CA ARG A 324 -18.34 -25.05 7.36
C ARG A 324 -18.47 -25.59 8.78
N GLY A 325 -19.67 -25.49 9.34
CA GLY A 325 -20.00 -25.93 10.71
C GLY A 325 -20.28 -24.81 11.70
N VAL A 326 -19.98 -23.56 11.36
CA VAL A 326 -20.32 -22.37 12.16
C VAL A 326 -21.31 -21.52 11.36
N PRO A 327 -22.58 -21.35 11.82
CA PRO A 327 -23.55 -20.51 11.13
C PRO A 327 -23.13 -19.04 11.19
N PHE A 328 -22.83 -18.45 10.04
CA PHE A 328 -22.54 -17.02 9.86
C PHE A 328 -23.67 -16.33 9.09
N ASP A 329 -24.88 -16.39 9.63
CA ASP A 329 -26.09 -15.88 8.96
C ASP A 329 -26.18 -14.33 8.93
N HIS A 330 -25.23 -13.65 9.57
CA HIS A 330 -25.21 -12.19 9.65
C HIS A 330 -24.41 -11.50 8.52
N ILE A 331 -23.77 -12.27 7.64
CA ILE A 331 -22.94 -11.70 6.56
C ILE A 331 -23.79 -11.42 5.32
N ASP A 332 -23.88 -10.15 4.93
CA ASP A 332 -24.57 -9.72 3.71
C ASP A 332 -23.69 -9.93 2.46
N HIS A 333 -23.74 -11.15 1.91
CA HIS A 333 -23.02 -11.51 0.69
C HIS A 333 -23.39 -10.61 -0.51
N THR A 334 -24.66 -10.23 -0.64
CA THR A 334 -25.14 -9.37 -1.72
C THR A 334 -24.51 -7.98 -1.63
N ARG A 335 -24.46 -7.40 -0.43
CA ARG A 335 -23.75 -6.14 -0.19
C ARG A 335 -22.26 -6.28 -0.48
N ALA A 336 -21.63 -7.41 -0.15
CA ALA A 336 -20.22 -7.66 -0.44
C ALA A 336 -19.93 -7.65 -1.95
N GLU A 337 -20.72 -8.36 -2.76
CA GLU A 337 -20.59 -8.38 -4.23
C GLU A 337 -20.74 -6.97 -4.85
N GLN A 338 -21.76 -6.22 -4.41
CA GLN A 338 -21.97 -4.84 -4.86
C GLN A 338 -20.82 -3.92 -4.44
N SER A 339 -20.27 -4.14 -3.25
CA SER A 339 -19.17 -3.35 -2.71
C SER A 339 -17.86 -3.63 -3.46
N ILE A 340 -17.56 -4.88 -3.81
CA ILE A 340 -16.41 -5.23 -4.66
C ILE A 340 -16.49 -4.53 -6.01
N SER A 341 -17.65 -4.61 -6.67
CA SER A 341 -17.89 -3.96 -7.97
C SER A 341 -17.70 -2.45 -7.87
N TYR A 342 -18.21 -1.84 -6.79
CA TYR A 342 -18.01 -0.41 -6.52
C TYR A 342 -16.53 -0.07 -6.32
N LEU A 343 -15.81 -0.77 -5.44
CA LEU A 343 -14.41 -0.49 -5.16
C LEU A 343 -13.49 -0.68 -6.38
N LEU A 344 -13.74 -1.71 -7.20
CA LEU A 344 -13.04 -1.89 -8.47
C LEU A 344 -13.28 -0.71 -9.42
N SER A 345 -14.51 -0.20 -9.51
CA SER A 345 -14.80 0.97 -10.34
C SER A 345 -14.07 2.23 -9.83
N VAL A 346 -13.93 2.40 -8.51
CA VAL A 346 -13.12 3.48 -7.91
C VAL A 346 -11.63 3.29 -8.24
N LEU A 347 -11.07 2.09 -8.12
CA LEU A 347 -9.67 1.83 -8.50
C LEU A 347 -9.41 2.08 -9.99
N ASP A 348 -10.38 1.77 -10.85
CA ASP A 348 -10.26 1.98 -12.30
C ASP A 348 -10.41 3.44 -12.74
N SER A 349 -11.24 4.23 -12.06
CA SER A 349 -11.69 5.52 -12.60
C SER A 349 -11.72 6.67 -11.60
N GLY A 350 -11.64 6.39 -10.30
CA GLY A 350 -11.62 7.40 -9.24
C GLY A 350 -10.24 8.02 -9.01
N PHE A 351 -9.17 7.39 -9.49
CA PHE A 351 -7.80 7.91 -9.41
C PHE A 351 -7.40 8.60 -10.72
N PRO A 352 -6.44 9.55 -10.68
CA PRO A 352 -5.92 10.18 -11.88
C PRO A 352 -5.41 9.14 -12.89
N ARG A 353 -5.74 9.33 -14.18
CA ARG A 353 -5.52 8.31 -15.23
C ARG A 353 -4.06 7.87 -15.40
N HIS A 354 -3.11 8.74 -15.10
CA HIS A 354 -1.68 8.46 -15.21
C HIS A 354 -1.13 7.67 -13.99
N TRP A 355 -1.93 7.41 -12.95
CA TRP A 355 -1.53 6.55 -11.83
C TRP A 355 -1.63 5.09 -12.24
N ARG A 356 -0.58 4.55 -12.87
CA ARG A 356 -0.46 3.11 -13.17
C ARG A 356 -0.56 2.24 -11.91
N LEU A 357 -0.27 2.81 -10.73
CA LEU A 357 -0.45 2.17 -9.43
C LEU A 357 -1.88 1.68 -9.18
N SER A 358 -2.90 2.51 -9.45
CA SER A 358 -4.30 2.12 -9.20
C SER A 358 -4.74 0.99 -10.13
N LYS A 359 -4.27 1.00 -11.37
CA LYS A 359 -4.47 -0.10 -12.35
C LYS A 359 -3.79 -1.39 -11.93
N THR A 360 -2.60 -1.29 -11.34
CA THR A 360 -1.88 -2.43 -10.77
C THR A 360 -2.65 -3.04 -9.60
N TRP A 361 -3.18 -2.20 -8.70
CA TRP A 361 -4.06 -2.65 -7.61
C TRP A 361 -5.33 -3.31 -8.11
N ALA A 362 -6.07 -2.69 -9.04
CA ALA A 362 -7.28 -3.27 -9.63
C ALA A 362 -7.00 -4.64 -10.27
N SER A 363 -5.90 -4.76 -11.02
CA SER A 363 -5.47 -6.02 -11.63
C SER A 363 -5.20 -7.11 -10.60
N SER A 364 -4.63 -6.73 -9.46
CA SER A 364 -4.29 -7.66 -8.37
C SER A 364 -5.52 -8.19 -7.66
N ILE A 365 -6.52 -7.32 -7.44
CA ILE A 365 -7.83 -7.73 -6.91
C ILE A 365 -8.55 -8.66 -7.89
N ARG A 366 -8.51 -8.38 -9.20
CA ARG A 366 -9.09 -9.29 -10.20
C ARG A 366 -8.38 -10.65 -10.23
N LEU A 367 -7.05 -10.66 -10.09
CA LEU A 367 -6.27 -11.89 -9.99
C LEU A 367 -6.64 -12.68 -8.73
N LEU A 368 -6.80 -12.00 -7.59
CA LEU A 368 -7.22 -12.63 -6.34
C LEU A 368 -8.63 -13.22 -6.44
N ASN A 369 -9.56 -12.51 -7.08
CA ASN A 369 -10.91 -13.00 -7.34
C ASN A 369 -10.87 -14.32 -8.16
N ARG A 370 -10.17 -14.32 -9.29
CA ARG A 370 -10.00 -15.53 -10.12
C ARG A 370 -9.35 -16.68 -9.33
N PHE A 371 -8.37 -16.36 -8.49
CA PHE A 371 -7.70 -17.33 -7.63
C PHE A 371 -8.66 -17.95 -6.60
N TYR A 372 -9.46 -17.15 -5.89
CA TYR A 372 -10.47 -17.68 -4.97
C TYR A 372 -11.56 -18.46 -5.69
N GLN A 373 -12.03 -17.98 -6.84
CA GLN A 373 -13.00 -18.70 -7.66
C GLN A 373 -12.51 -20.10 -8.02
N ALA A 374 -11.28 -20.19 -8.53
CA ALA A 374 -10.65 -21.45 -8.90
C ALA A 374 -10.50 -22.44 -7.73
N HIS A 375 -10.13 -21.96 -6.54
CA HIS A 375 -9.84 -22.82 -5.40
C HIS A 375 -11.08 -23.21 -4.58
N TYR A 376 -12.08 -22.33 -4.48
CA TYR A 376 -13.27 -22.58 -3.69
C TYR A 376 -14.42 -23.10 -4.55
N HIS A 377 -14.62 -22.64 -5.79
CA HIS A 377 -15.76 -23.12 -6.58
C HIS A 377 -15.52 -24.49 -7.22
N SER A 378 -14.27 -24.85 -7.52
CA SER A 378 -13.93 -26.18 -8.07
C SER A 378 -14.29 -27.35 -7.12
N VAL A 379 -14.27 -27.10 -5.81
CA VAL A 379 -14.70 -28.08 -4.78
C VAL A 379 -16.21 -28.35 -4.84
N THR A 380 -16.99 -27.43 -5.39
CA THR A 380 -18.46 -27.51 -5.47
C THR A 380 -18.97 -28.15 -6.77
N GLN A 381 -18.18 -28.15 -7.85
CA GLN A 381 -18.61 -28.62 -9.18
C GLN A 381 -18.24 -30.08 -9.48
N SER A 382 -17.51 -30.78 -8.60
CA SER A 382 -17.16 -32.20 -8.81
C SER A 382 -18.36 -33.18 -8.77
N GLU A 383 -19.59 -32.71 -8.59
CA GLU A 383 -20.80 -33.56 -8.62
C GLU A 383 -21.72 -33.33 -9.83
N THR A 384 -21.51 -32.30 -10.67
CA THR A 384 -22.37 -32.09 -11.86
C THR A 384 -21.64 -31.41 -13.02
N ALA A 385 -21.32 -32.21 -14.04
CA ALA A 385 -21.40 -31.93 -15.47
C ALA A 385 -20.80 -30.62 -16.07
N VAL A 386 -19.86 -30.88 -17.01
CA VAL A 386 -19.87 -30.44 -18.43
C VAL A 386 -19.64 -28.95 -18.74
N GLU A 387 -18.43 -28.70 -19.26
CA GLU A 387 -18.09 -27.82 -20.39
C GLU A 387 -18.69 -26.40 -20.43
N SER A 388 -17.88 -25.42 -20.00
CA SER A 388 -17.76 -24.15 -20.74
C SER A 388 -16.35 -23.58 -20.59
N SER A 389 -15.50 -23.91 -21.57
CA SER A 389 -14.26 -23.18 -21.83
C SER A 389 -14.65 -21.89 -22.56
N GLY A 390 -14.56 -20.77 -21.86
CA GLY A 390 -14.72 -19.43 -22.43
C GLY A 390 -13.36 -18.75 -22.57
N ASP A 391 -12.96 -18.51 -23.81
CA ASP A 391 -11.83 -17.66 -24.22
C ASP A 391 -12.07 -16.21 -23.79
N ILE A 392 -11.49 -15.72 -22.67
CA ILE A 392 -11.53 -14.29 -22.34
C ILE A 392 -10.23 -13.81 -21.62
N ASP A 393 -9.62 -12.80 -22.25
CA ASP A 393 -8.59 -11.83 -21.81
C ASP A 393 -7.10 -12.24 -21.77
N THR A 394 -6.52 -12.34 -22.97
CA THR A 394 -5.11 -11.99 -23.25
C THR A 394 -4.80 -10.49 -23.12
N ASP A 395 -5.80 -9.62 -22.89
CA ASP A 395 -5.62 -8.16 -22.85
C ASP A 395 -4.82 -7.65 -21.65
N ILE A 396 -4.76 -8.41 -20.54
CA ILE A 396 -4.06 -7.97 -19.31
C ILE A 396 -2.52 -7.95 -19.51
N ALA A 397 -2.00 -8.76 -20.44
CA ALA A 397 -0.59 -8.77 -20.81
C ALA A 397 -0.29 -7.91 -22.04
N ALA A 398 -1.30 -7.57 -22.84
CA ALA A 398 -1.17 -6.76 -24.05
C ALA A 398 -1.14 -5.26 -23.73
N ASP A 399 -1.96 -4.79 -22.77
CA ASP A 399 -2.04 -3.37 -22.37
C ASP A 399 -0.74 -2.84 -21.72
N ARG A 400 0.22 -3.73 -21.41
CA ARG A 400 1.55 -3.37 -20.90
C ARG A 400 2.66 -3.42 -21.96
N ARG A 401 2.38 -3.94 -23.16
CA ARG A 401 3.40 -4.04 -24.23
C ARG A 401 3.40 -2.86 -25.19
N GLU A 402 2.36 -2.03 -25.19
CA GLU A 402 2.20 -0.99 -26.22
C GLU A 402 2.79 0.39 -25.85
N ASP A 403 3.37 0.56 -24.66
CA ASP A 403 3.81 1.89 -24.18
C ASP A 403 5.28 1.95 -23.73
N ASP A 404 6.12 1.00 -24.17
CA ASP A 404 7.54 0.95 -23.78
C ASP A 404 8.46 0.68 -24.99
N GLY A 405 8.62 1.73 -25.81
CA GLY A 405 9.67 1.85 -26.83
C GLY A 405 11.04 2.30 -26.27
N GLY A 406 11.27 2.14 -24.97
CA GLY A 406 12.54 2.43 -24.31
C GLY A 406 12.93 1.28 -23.39
N GLU A 407 14.22 0.99 -23.29
CA GLU A 407 14.79 -0.06 -22.44
C GLU A 407 14.47 0.14 -20.94
N GLN A 408 13.25 -0.13 -20.50
CA GLN A 408 12.90 -0.26 -19.08
C GLN A 408 12.94 -1.73 -18.65
N ARG A 409 14.14 -2.32 -18.75
CA ARG A 409 14.47 -3.54 -18.01
C ARG A 409 14.55 -3.17 -16.53
N SER A 410 13.38 -3.08 -15.88
CA SER A 410 13.29 -2.89 -14.43
C SER A 410 14.15 -3.95 -13.74
N THR A 411 15.03 -3.51 -12.84
CA THR A 411 15.78 -4.34 -11.88
C THR A 411 14.79 -5.03 -10.94
N MET A 412 14.08 -6.01 -11.49
CA MET A 412 13.13 -6.84 -10.79
C MET A 412 13.91 -7.88 -9.99
N LEU A 413 13.57 -8.04 -8.72
CA LEU A 413 14.12 -9.09 -7.88
C LEU A 413 13.91 -10.45 -8.57
N GLN A 414 14.95 -11.27 -8.60
CA GLN A 414 14.92 -12.60 -9.18
C GLN A 414 14.59 -13.65 -8.10
N ILE A 415 14.15 -14.83 -8.53
CA ILE A 415 14.01 -15.98 -7.63
C ILE A 415 15.39 -16.26 -7.02
N GLY A 416 15.51 -16.13 -5.69
CA GLY A 416 16.79 -16.21 -4.98
C GLY A 416 17.19 -14.93 -4.23
N ASP A 417 16.68 -13.76 -4.62
CA ASP A 417 16.96 -12.47 -3.97
C ASP A 417 16.16 -12.24 -2.66
N GLY A 418 15.85 -13.33 -1.94
CA GLY A 418 14.95 -13.33 -0.78
C GLY A 418 13.46 -13.50 -1.13
N LEU A 419 13.11 -13.50 -2.42
CA LEU A 419 11.79 -13.88 -2.89
C LEU A 419 11.57 -15.39 -2.69
N PRO A 420 10.55 -15.81 -1.93
CA PRO A 420 10.25 -17.23 -1.80
C PRO A 420 9.87 -17.78 -3.17
N ASP A 421 10.43 -18.93 -3.55
CA ASP A 421 9.88 -19.63 -4.70
C ASP A 421 8.45 -20.06 -4.35
N ILE A 422 7.48 -19.48 -5.05
CA ILE A 422 6.05 -19.74 -4.88
C ILE A 422 5.76 -21.26 -4.88
N SER A 423 6.53 -22.04 -5.65
CA SER A 423 6.37 -23.50 -5.71
C SER A 423 6.80 -24.23 -4.42
N MET A 424 7.64 -23.60 -3.60
CA MET A 424 8.18 -24.15 -2.36
C MET A 424 7.38 -23.73 -1.12
N ILE A 425 6.30 -22.96 -1.28
CA ILE A 425 5.51 -22.47 -0.15
C ILE A 425 4.54 -23.57 0.32
N PRO A 426 4.78 -24.22 1.48
CA PRO A 426 4.14 -25.50 1.81
C PRO A 426 2.64 -25.43 2.15
N ASP A 427 2.13 -24.25 2.53
CA ASP A 427 0.75 -24.04 3.00
C ASP A 427 0.04 -23.02 2.09
N GLY A 428 -0.28 -23.45 0.88
CA GLY A 428 -0.37 -22.61 -0.31
C GLY A 428 -1.35 -21.45 -0.25
N LEU A 429 -2.61 -21.67 0.12
CA LEU A 429 -3.66 -20.68 -0.17
C LEU A 429 -3.46 -19.31 0.50
N TYR A 430 -3.17 -19.27 1.80
CA TYR A 430 -2.92 -18.03 2.54
C TYR A 430 -1.73 -17.25 1.95
N TYR A 431 -0.57 -17.90 1.79
CA TYR A 431 0.61 -17.22 1.28
C TYR A 431 0.43 -16.79 -0.18
N LYS A 432 -0.23 -17.60 -1.01
CA LYS A 432 -0.53 -17.24 -2.40
C LYS A 432 -1.43 -15.99 -2.44
N ALA A 433 -2.48 -15.93 -1.62
CA ALA A 433 -3.35 -14.75 -1.49
C ALA A 433 -2.56 -13.51 -1.02
N ARG A 434 -1.73 -13.66 0.03
CA ARG A 434 -0.85 -12.59 0.54
C ARG A 434 0.16 -12.11 -0.51
N LEU A 435 0.69 -13.01 -1.35
CA LEU A 435 1.60 -12.64 -2.44
C LEU A 435 0.87 -11.87 -3.55
N ILE A 436 -0.35 -12.26 -3.90
CA ILE A 436 -1.16 -11.57 -4.91
C ILE A 436 -1.44 -10.12 -4.49
N THR A 437 -1.80 -9.89 -3.23
CA THR A 437 -2.11 -8.55 -2.73
C THR A 437 -0.85 -7.74 -2.41
N GLY A 438 0.15 -8.36 -1.78
CA GLY A 438 1.36 -7.69 -1.29
C GLY A 438 2.46 -7.44 -2.32
N LEU A 439 2.67 -8.34 -3.29
CA LEU A 439 3.77 -8.25 -4.28
C LEU A 439 3.30 -7.86 -5.67
N SER A 440 2.10 -7.30 -5.77
CA SER A 440 1.48 -6.85 -7.01
C SER A 440 2.36 -5.93 -7.85
N MET A 441 3.08 -5.01 -7.21
CA MET A 441 3.98 -4.07 -7.89
C MET A 441 5.32 -4.70 -8.28
N GLU A 442 5.77 -5.75 -7.60
CA GLU A 442 7.11 -6.31 -7.82
C GLU A 442 7.15 -7.36 -8.92
N MET A 443 6.10 -8.17 -9.03
CA MET A 443 6.12 -9.36 -9.85
C MET A 443 4.82 -9.60 -10.62
N PRO A 444 4.17 -8.58 -11.22
CA PRO A 444 2.82 -8.73 -11.72
C PRO A 444 2.73 -9.81 -12.82
N ASP A 445 3.73 -9.89 -13.70
CA ASP A 445 3.80 -10.90 -14.76
C ASP A 445 4.08 -12.31 -14.23
N LEU A 446 4.97 -12.44 -13.23
CA LEU A 446 5.29 -13.74 -12.65
C LEU A 446 4.11 -14.30 -11.89
N LEU A 447 3.42 -13.46 -11.10
CA LEU A 447 2.22 -13.83 -10.35
C LEU A 447 1.14 -14.28 -11.34
N TYR A 448 0.85 -13.48 -12.37
CA TYR A 448 -0.14 -13.84 -13.38
C TYR A 448 0.20 -15.17 -14.09
N ARG A 449 1.44 -15.33 -14.57
CA ARG A 449 1.87 -16.56 -15.26
C ARG A 449 1.85 -17.77 -14.34
N LYS A 450 2.34 -17.68 -13.10
CA LYS A 450 2.42 -18.84 -12.19
C LYS A 450 1.04 -19.24 -11.66
N PHE A 451 0.18 -18.28 -11.29
CA PHE A 451 -1.13 -18.59 -10.72
C PHE A 451 -2.13 -19.10 -11.76
N LEU A 452 -2.05 -18.64 -13.02
CA LEU A 452 -2.96 -19.12 -14.07
C LEU A 452 -2.42 -20.34 -14.83
N ARG A 453 -1.10 -20.52 -14.99
CA ARG A 453 -0.57 -21.70 -15.73
C ARG A 453 -0.72 -23.02 -14.98
N GLN A 454 -0.80 -23.02 -13.65
CA GLN A 454 -1.09 -24.25 -12.90
C GLN A 454 -2.47 -24.85 -13.24
N GLN A 455 -3.34 -24.10 -13.93
CA GLN A 455 -4.67 -24.56 -14.34
C GLN A 455 -4.77 -25.09 -15.78
N MET A 456 -3.70 -25.03 -16.58
CA MET A 456 -3.74 -25.46 -17.99
C MET A 456 -2.99 -26.78 -18.30
N GLN A 457 -2.58 -27.55 -17.28
CA GLN A 457 -2.06 -28.90 -17.51
C GLN A 457 -3.03 -29.95 -16.94
N PRO A 458 -3.68 -30.78 -17.79
CA PRO A 458 -4.35 -31.97 -17.29
C PRO A 458 -3.31 -32.91 -16.65
N PRO A 459 -3.69 -33.72 -15.65
CA PRO A 459 -2.77 -34.67 -15.04
C PRO A 459 -2.25 -35.61 -16.14
N ARG A 460 -0.92 -35.66 -16.31
CA ARG A 460 -0.28 -36.66 -17.17
C ARG A 460 -0.60 -38.04 -16.60
N GLU A 461 -1.56 -38.73 -17.20
CA GLU A 461 -1.72 -40.17 -17.03
C GLU A 461 -0.40 -40.83 -17.46
N THR A 462 0.22 -41.51 -16.50
CA THR A 462 1.39 -42.36 -16.71
C THR A 462 0.95 -43.59 -17.50
N ARG A 463 0.82 -43.45 -18.82
CA ARG A 463 0.67 -44.60 -19.71
C ARG A 463 2.05 -45.16 -20.01
N THR A 464 2.38 -46.24 -19.31
CA THR A 464 3.47 -47.15 -19.65
C THR A 464 3.16 -47.80 -20.99
N GLU A 465 3.75 -47.34 -22.09
CA GLU A 465 3.86 -48.13 -23.32
C GLU A 465 5.27 -48.06 -23.89
N THR A 466 5.72 -49.24 -24.25
CA THR A 466 7.05 -49.68 -24.66
C THR A 466 7.41 -49.26 -26.09
N ALA A 467 8.65 -48.80 -26.25
CA ALA A 467 9.56 -48.99 -27.39
C ALA A 467 8.97 -49.10 -28.82
N ALA A 468 9.22 -48.10 -29.66
CA ALA A 468 9.71 -48.27 -31.03
C ALA A 468 10.27 -46.96 -31.58
N THR A 469 11.46 -47.05 -32.16
CA THR A 469 12.26 -46.03 -32.83
C THR A 469 11.72 -45.70 -34.24
N SER A 470 11.64 -44.43 -34.62
CA SER A 470 11.98 -43.99 -35.99
C SER A 470 12.34 -42.50 -36.04
N GLU A 471 13.40 -42.22 -36.80
CA GLU A 471 13.90 -40.90 -37.22
C GLU A 471 12.91 -40.19 -38.16
N ASP A 472 12.89 -38.85 -38.15
CA ASP A 472 12.93 -37.96 -39.34
C ASP A 472 12.38 -36.53 -39.07
N ALA A 473 12.95 -35.55 -39.80
CA ALA A 473 12.63 -34.10 -39.93
C ALA A 473 13.15 -33.18 -38.79
N ALA A 474 14.23 -32.40 -38.88
CA ALA A 474 14.82 -31.55 -39.93
C ALA A 474 14.03 -30.25 -40.30
N THR A 475 14.50 -29.12 -39.72
CA THR A 475 14.93 -27.87 -40.38
C THR A 475 13.93 -26.94 -41.10
N VAL A 476 13.65 -25.75 -40.54
CA VAL A 476 13.36 -24.44 -41.20
C VAL A 476 13.51 -23.32 -40.14
N ALA A 477 14.02 -22.09 -40.30
CA ALA A 477 14.99 -21.40 -41.15
C ALA A 477 15.04 -19.93 -40.63
N GLU A 478 16.21 -19.29 -40.68
CA GLU A 478 16.46 -17.85 -40.43
C GLU A 478 16.07 -16.96 -41.62
N THR A 479 15.68 -15.70 -41.37
CA THR A 479 15.88 -14.52 -42.28
C THR A 479 15.67 -13.25 -41.41
N ILE A 480 16.70 -12.51 -40.96
CA ILE A 480 17.43 -11.40 -41.61
C ILE A 480 16.50 -10.36 -42.28
N THR A 481 16.54 -9.08 -41.88
CA THR A 481 16.97 -7.94 -42.71
C THR A 481 17.00 -6.61 -41.92
N GLU A 482 18.15 -5.96 -42.08
CA GLU A 482 18.72 -4.62 -41.76
C GLU A 482 17.83 -3.35 -41.58
N MET A 483 18.46 -2.39 -40.87
CA MET A 483 18.03 -1.02 -40.50
C MET A 483 17.77 -0.05 -41.67
N PRO A 484 17.25 1.16 -41.39
CA PRO A 484 18.15 2.32 -41.51
C PRO A 484 17.99 3.40 -40.41
N SER A 485 19.07 4.15 -40.21
CA SER A 485 19.18 5.38 -39.42
C SER A 485 18.43 6.55 -40.06
N THR A 486 17.67 7.29 -39.27
CA THR A 486 17.23 8.66 -39.58
C THR A 486 17.38 9.51 -38.32
N ASP A 487 18.34 10.44 -38.38
CA ASP A 487 18.29 11.69 -37.62
C ASP A 487 17.01 12.43 -38.05
N ASP A 488 16.11 12.73 -37.12
CA ASP A 488 15.28 13.91 -37.27
C ASP A 488 14.87 14.47 -35.90
N SER A 489 15.03 15.77 -35.80
CA SER A 489 14.74 16.61 -34.65
C SER A 489 13.24 16.67 -34.36
N THR A 490 12.83 16.24 -33.17
CA THR A 490 11.55 16.68 -32.57
C THR A 490 11.78 17.03 -31.11
N ALA A 491 12.21 18.27 -30.91
CA ALA A 491 11.81 19.05 -29.75
C ALA A 491 10.27 19.21 -29.75
N ASP A 492 9.73 19.58 -28.59
CA ASP A 492 8.34 19.99 -28.35
C ASP A 492 7.31 18.88 -28.12
N PHE A 493 7.25 18.34 -26.89
CA PHE A 493 5.99 17.89 -26.26
C PHE A 493 6.13 17.86 -24.73
N TRP A 494 6.04 19.02 -24.08
CA TRP A 494 5.68 19.14 -22.66
C TRP A 494 4.74 20.32 -22.48
N PRO A 495 3.45 20.05 -22.25
CA PRO A 495 2.76 20.78 -21.19
C PRO A 495 1.81 19.84 -20.47
N LEU A 496 2.20 19.38 -19.27
CA LEU A 496 1.28 18.69 -18.38
C LEU A 496 1.44 19.31 -17.00
N ASP A 497 0.43 20.11 -16.65
CA ASP A 497 0.18 20.71 -15.35
C ASP A 497 0.51 19.74 -14.19
N LEU A 498 1.69 19.91 -13.59
CA LEU A 498 2.07 19.20 -12.36
C LEU A 498 1.21 19.64 -11.16
N ASP A 499 0.56 20.81 -11.25
CA ASP A 499 -0.19 21.44 -10.17
C ASP A 499 -1.56 20.78 -9.92
N VAL A 500 -2.10 20.02 -10.87
CA VAL A 500 -3.40 19.34 -10.73
C VAL A 500 -3.26 17.91 -10.18
N MET A 501 -2.03 17.41 -10.06
CA MET A 501 -1.79 15.96 -10.00
C MET A 501 -1.66 15.37 -8.60
N LEU A 502 -1.45 16.18 -7.56
CA LEU A 502 -0.83 15.68 -6.34
C LEU A 502 -1.25 16.43 -5.03
N GLU A 503 -2.42 17.07 -4.96
CA GLU A 503 -2.78 18.06 -3.91
C GLU A 503 -2.81 17.57 -2.43
N VAL A 504 -2.57 16.31 -2.09
CA VAL A 504 -2.47 15.88 -0.68
C VAL A 504 -1.04 15.53 -0.29
N ASP A 505 -0.45 14.55 -0.98
CA ASP A 505 0.92 14.11 -0.72
C ASP A 505 1.95 15.13 -1.23
N PHE A 506 1.64 15.84 -2.32
CA PHE A 506 2.50 16.90 -2.85
C PHE A 506 2.10 18.27 -2.36
N ALA A 507 0.88 18.58 -1.91
CA ALA A 507 0.68 19.81 -1.12
C ALA A 507 1.50 19.77 0.17
N PHE A 508 1.69 18.57 0.75
CA PHE A 508 2.67 18.37 1.79
C PHE A 508 4.09 18.68 1.30
N LEU A 509 4.51 18.12 0.16
CA LEU A 509 5.85 18.33 -0.40
C LEU A 509 6.08 19.70 -1.08
N THR A 510 5.06 20.47 -1.43
CA THR A 510 5.11 21.80 -2.10
C THR A 510 4.78 22.93 -1.15
N SER A 511 4.19 22.65 0.02
CA SER A 511 4.33 23.58 1.16
C SER A 511 5.78 23.72 1.62
N LEU A 512 6.68 22.92 1.05
CA LEU A 512 8.11 23.11 1.15
C LEU A 512 8.52 24.09 0.05
N ASP A 513 9.18 25.17 0.43
CA ASP A 513 9.58 26.32 -0.39
C ASP A 513 10.41 25.93 -1.63
N VAL A 514 9.73 25.47 -2.69
CA VAL A 514 10.33 25.16 -4.01
C VAL A 514 10.24 26.38 -4.95
N ASP A 515 9.69 27.50 -4.47
CA ASP A 515 9.67 28.78 -5.17
C ASP A 515 10.92 29.62 -4.85
N ASN A 516 12.08 29.18 -5.31
CA ASN A 516 13.21 30.08 -5.64
C ASN A 516 14.28 29.34 -6.44
N ASP A 517 14.31 29.62 -7.74
CA ASP A 517 15.35 29.35 -8.75
C ASP A 517 15.04 28.25 -9.80
N PRO A 518 14.55 28.66 -11.00
CA PRO A 518 14.41 27.80 -12.18
C PRO A 518 15.70 27.07 -12.59
N ALA A 519 16.88 27.59 -12.25
CA ALA A 519 18.17 26.96 -12.58
C ALA A 519 18.44 25.66 -11.80
N THR A 520 17.75 25.47 -10.67
CA THR A 520 17.85 24.23 -9.89
C THR A 520 17.22 23.05 -10.63
N TRP A 521 16.20 23.32 -11.47
CA TRP A 521 15.51 22.29 -12.24
C TRP A 521 16.28 21.88 -13.51
N THR A 522 17.02 22.78 -14.16
CA THR A 522 17.81 22.48 -15.37
C THR A 522 19.06 21.65 -15.07
N THR A 523 19.76 21.97 -13.97
CA THR A 523 20.97 21.25 -13.53
C THR A 523 20.71 19.76 -13.21
N ILE A 524 19.48 19.42 -12.86
CA ILE A 524 19.08 18.06 -12.47
C ILE A 524 18.65 17.22 -13.68
N ARG A 525 18.18 17.85 -14.77
CA ARG A 525 17.73 17.13 -15.98
C ARG A 525 18.86 16.60 -16.84
N GLY A 526 20.10 16.99 -16.60
CA GLY A 526 21.22 16.64 -17.49
C GLY A 526 21.06 17.23 -18.90
N GLU A 527 20.17 18.20 -19.05
CA GLU A 527 19.94 18.98 -20.26
C GLU A 527 20.81 20.23 -20.15
N ASN A 528 21.83 20.31 -21.01
CA ASN A 528 22.50 21.58 -21.34
C ASN A 528 21.73 22.28 -22.44
#